data_AF-A0A8B8LY63-F1
#
_entry.id   AF-A0A8B8LY63-F1
#
_cell.length_a   1.000
_cell.length_b   1.000
_cell.length_c   1.000
_cell.angle_alpha   90.00
_cell.angle_beta   90.00
_cell.angle_gamma   90.00
#
_symmetry.space_group_name_H-M   'P 1'
#
loop_
_entity.id
_entity.type
_entity.pdbx_description
1 polymer ?
#
loop_
_entity_poly.entity_id
_entity_poly.type
_entity_poly.pdbx_seq_one_letter_code
_entity_poly.pdbx_strand_id
1 'polypeptide(L)'
;MEMPRSLVVWFPFWSMLLISLMTNDVLGNPSFTAMYVFGDSLVDNGNNNYLNSLAKANFEPYGIDFFEGPTGRFSNGKTLVDSLGEILGLPFLPSFADTVTGGKNISWGVNYASAAAGIIDETGRNLGERISFTQQVQNFKTTLSQLKIQMEGTKLNQYLANSLTIVIHGNNDYINNYLVPEMFTTSFIYDPKKYADVLIEDYKKQNMILHGLGLRKFLLAGIGPLGCIPNQLAKGFAPPGECRTYVNDIVDMFNVLLKSLVEQLNGEHHGSIFVYGNTYDVFSELINEPAETYGFTVTDSGCCGMGRNQGQITCLPGFNPCTNRNQYVFWDAFHPTEAVNKILAQRAFNGSPSDCYPVNVKQMAQMWLSSGESEELEEDEEEVDEIEIGLAKSVSTKLVRSTGGKYGIERRKGLRKPGGNIGGDNTGTGGGVGGHTNCTSGGNGKVSLMGTRMGIG
;
A
#
# COMPACT_ATOMS: atom_id res chain seq x y z
N MET A 1 61.73 -20.24 69.42
CA MET A 1 61.56 -21.19 68.30
C MET A 1 60.12 -21.06 67.83
N GLU A 2 59.78 -20.01 67.10
CA GLU A 2 59.93 -19.87 65.64
C GLU A 2 59.21 -20.98 64.85
N MET A 3 57.99 -20.65 64.38
CA MET A 3 57.37 -21.25 63.19
C MET A 3 57.46 -20.21 62.06
N PRO A 4 57.78 -20.61 60.81
CA PRO A 4 57.93 -19.66 59.71
C PRO A 4 56.60 -19.22 59.11
N ARG A 5 56.71 -18.08 58.43
CA ARG A 5 55.68 -17.12 58.05
C ARG A 5 54.96 -17.47 56.74
N SER A 6 53.73 -16.94 56.67
CA SER A 6 53.01 -16.40 55.50
C SER A 6 52.57 -17.33 54.38
N LEU A 7 51.33 -17.83 54.52
CA LEU A 7 50.40 -18.03 53.41
C LEU A 7 49.45 -16.81 53.40
N VAL A 8 49.70 -15.86 52.50
CA VAL A 8 48.76 -14.76 52.23
C VAL A 8 48.50 -14.70 50.73
N VAL A 9 47.37 -15.30 50.36
CA VAL A 9 46.36 -14.80 49.42
C VAL A 9 46.87 -14.08 48.16
N TRP A 10 46.90 -14.81 47.04
CA TRP A 10 46.87 -14.24 45.69
C TRP A 10 45.95 -15.06 44.79
N PHE A 11 44.63 -14.99 45.02
CA PHE A 11 43.65 -15.62 44.12
C PHE A 11 42.26 -14.94 44.06
N PRO A 12 42.14 -13.60 44.08
CA PRO A 12 40.92 -13.01 43.51
C PRO A 12 41.14 -11.75 42.65
N PHE A 13 42.26 -11.61 41.94
CA PHE A 13 42.45 -10.48 41.00
C PHE A 13 42.19 -10.83 39.53
N TRP A 14 42.15 -12.12 39.17
CA TRP A 14 41.87 -12.53 37.78
C TRP A 14 40.39 -12.82 37.50
N SER A 15 39.57 -13.04 38.52
CA SER A 15 38.12 -13.23 38.35
C SER A 15 37.34 -11.92 38.18
N MET A 16 37.87 -10.78 38.65
CA MET A 16 37.21 -9.48 38.46
C MET A 16 37.48 -8.85 37.07
N LEU A 17 38.57 -9.22 36.40
CA LEU A 17 38.89 -8.67 35.07
C LEU A 17 38.07 -9.34 33.93
N LEU A 18 37.58 -10.56 34.15
CA LEU A 18 36.69 -11.26 33.21
C LEU A 18 35.21 -10.85 33.34
N ILE A 19 34.81 -10.27 34.47
CA ILE A 19 33.43 -9.76 34.66
C ILE A 19 33.30 -8.32 34.14
N SER A 20 34.41 -7.56 34.06
CA SER A 20 34.43 -6.21 33.48
C SER A 20 34.41 -6.17 31.94
N LEU A 21 34.39 -7.33 31.26
CA LEU A 21 34.26 -7.43 29.80
C LEU A 21 32.90 -7.98 29.35
N MET A 22 31.93 -8.15 30.26
CA MET A 22 30.55 -8.56 29.95
C MET A 22 29.52 -7.44 30.07
N THR A 23 29.96 -6.19 30.16
CA THR A 23 29.11 -5.00 30.00
C THR A 23 29.64 -4.14 28.86
N ASN A 24 29.82 -4.75 27.69
CA ASN A 24 29.44 -4.02 26.49
C ASN A 24 27.96 -4.26 26.38
N ASP A 25 27.18 -3.19 26.48
CA ASP A 25 25.77 -3.18 26.14
C ASP A 25 25.52 -4.17 25.00
N VAL A 26 24.60 -5.11 25.21
CA VAL A 26 23.80 -5.58 24.10
C VAL A 26 23.05 -4.33 23.66
N LEU A 27 23.70 -3.50 22.84
CA LEU A 27 23.04 -2.60 21.92
C LEU A 27 22.22 -3.54 21.05
N GLY A 28 21.06 -3.93 21.56
CA GLY A 28 20.03 -4.58 20.76
C GLY A 28 19.89 -3.70 19.54
N ASN A 29 19.95 -4.29 18.35
CA ASN A 29 19.73 -3.55 17.11
C ASN A 29 18.53 -2.63 17.35
N PRO A 30 18.68 -1.30 17.15
CA PRO A 30 17.56 -0.40 17.34
C PRO A 30 16.43 -0.92 16.46
N SER A 31 15.34 -1.32 17.11
CA SER A 31 14.23 -2.02 16.48
C SER A 31 12.99 -1.16 16.65
N PHE A 32 12.21 -1.07 15.57
CA PHE A 32 10.88 -0.48 15.64
C PHE A 32 9.99 -1.36 16.49
N THR A 33 9.07 -0.74 17.23
CA THR A 33 8.08 -1.46 18.05
C THR A 33 7.09 -2.25 17.20
N ALA A 34 6.76 -1.72 16.02
CA ALA A 34 5.84 -2.30 15.05
C ALA A 34 6.09 -1.73 13.66
N MET A 35 5.47 -2.34 12.64
CA MET A 35 5.48 -1.85 11.27
C MET A 35 4.07 -1.81 10.69
N TYR A 36 3.62 -0.63 10.26
CA TYR A 36 2.31 -0.40 9.64
C TYR A 36 2.50 -0.08 8.16
N VAL A 37 1.85 -0.87 7.29
CA VAL A 37 2.04 -0.78 5.84
C VAL A 37 0.77 -0.30 5.16
N PHE A 38 0.88 0.77 4.39
CA PHE A 38 -0.16 1.34 3.54
C PHE A 38 0.33 1.31 2.11
N GLY A 39 -0.51 0.89 1.17
CA GLY A 39 -0.08 0.86 -0.22
C GLY A 39 -1.00 0.14 -1.18
N ASP A 40 -0.41 -0.23 -2.31
CA ASP A 40 -1.06 -0.93 -3.39
C ASP A 40 -0.60 -2.39 -3.52
N SER A 41 -0.71 -2.98 -4.71
CA SER A 41 -0.33 -4.37 -5.00
C SER A 41 1.15 -4.67 -4.76
N LEU A 42 2.03 -3.66 -4.76
CA LEU A 42 3.46 -3.86 -4.51
C LEU A 42 3.74 -4.37 -3.10
N VAL A 43 2.81 -4.15 -2.17
CA VAL A 43 2.94 -4.53 -0.76
C VAL A 43 1.70 -5.21 -0.19
N ASP A 44 0.66 -5.48 -0.98
CA ASP A 44 -0.50 -6.29 -0.54
C ASP A 44 -0.06 -7.72 -0.21
N ASN A 45 -0.48 -8.21 0.95
CA ASN A 45 -0.20 -9.57 1.43
C ASN A 45 -1.45 -10.47 1.52
N GLY A 46 -2.62 -9.98 1.10
CA GLY A 46 -3.86 -10.75 1.08
C GLY A 46 -5.16 -9.97 1.31
N ASN A 47 -5.13 -8.64 1.46
CA ASN A 47 -6.36 -7.86 1.68
C ASN A 47 -7.33 -7.97 0.51
N ASN A 48 -6.84 -8.05 -0.73
CA ASN A 48 -7.67 -8.20 -1.91
C ASN A 48 -8.34 -9.58 -2.08
N ASN A 49 -7.94 -10.58 -1.30
CA ASN A 49 -8.47 -11.95 -1.43
C ASN A 49 -9.99 -12.00 -1.19
N TYR A 50 -10.47 -11.15 -0.27
CA TYR A 50 -11.85 -11.09 0.20
C TYR A 50 -12.72 -10.09 -0.57
N LEU A 51 -12.16 -9.37 -1.53
CA LEU A 51 -12.87 -8.35 -2.31
C LEU A 51 -13.40 -8.93 -3.62
N ASN A 52 -14.48 -8.38 -4.16
CA ASN A 52 -14.91 -8.64 -5.53
C ASN A 52 -14.08 -7.83 -6.52
N SER A 53 -12.85 -8.29 -6.77
CA SER A 53 -11.83 -7.60 -7.55
C SER A 53 -11.18 -8.52 -8.58
N LEU A 54 -10.80 -7.95 -9.73
CA LEU A 54 -9.92 -8.57 -10.71
C LEU A 54 -8.44 -8.50 -10.27
N ALA A 55 -8.11 -7.59 -9.36
CA ALA A 55 -6.76 -7.45 -8.82
C ALA A 55 -6.57 -8.43 -7.65
N LYS A 56 -6.28 -9.70 -7.97
CA LYS A 56 -5.95 -10.75 -7.00
C LYS A 56 -4.69 -11.51 -7.41
N ALA A 57 -3.95 -12.00 -6.41
CA ALA A 57 -2.77 -12.83 -6.57
C ALA A 57 -2.78 -14.04 -5.61
N ASN A 58 -3.96 -14.53 -5.24
CA ASN A 58 -4.15 -15.71 -4.39
C ASN A 58 -4.31 -17.00 -5.20
N PHE A 59 -3.54 -17.12 -6.28
CA PHE A 59 -3.50 -18.31 -7.14
C PHE A 59 -2.10 -18.53 -7.70
N GLU A 60 -1.78 -19.79 -8.01
CA GLU A 60 -0.53 -20.16 -8.69
C GLU A 60 -0.47 -19.54 -10.11
N PRO A 61 0.70 -19.02 -10.55
CA PRO A 61 2.02 -19.18 -9.93
C PRO A 61 2.44 -18.07 -8.96
N TYR A 62 1.57 -17.15 -8.54
CA TYR A 62 1.95 -16.17 -7.52
C TYR A 62 2.30 -16.88 -6.21
N GLY A 63 3.31 -16.38 -5.50
CA GLY A 63 3.78 -17.01 -4.26
C GLY A 63 4.45 -18.38 -4.43
N ILE A 64 4.80 -18.81 -5.65
CA ILE A 64 5.50 -20.09 -5.91
C ILE A 64 6.80 -20.28 -5.10
N ASP A 65 7.48 -19.20 -4.73
CA ASP A 65 8.68 -19.20 -3.87
C ASP A 65 8.38 -18.81 -2.41
N PHE A 66 7.15 -18.38 -2.10
CA PHE A 66 6.74 -18.07 -0.75
C PHE A 66 6.36 -19.36 -0.01
N PHE A 67 6.79 -19.50 1.24
CA PHE A 67 6.62 -20.75 2.00
C PHE A 67 5.16 -21.13 2.28
N GLU A 68 4.23 -20.18 2.24
CA GLU A 68 2.78 -20.42 2.36
C GLU A 68 2.06 -20.55 1.00
N GLY A 69 2.79 -20.44 -0.11
CA GLY A 69 2.23 -20.39 -1.45
C GLY A 69 1.49 -19.08 -1.75
N PRO A 70 0.42 -19.11 -2.57
CA PRO A 70 -0.28 -17.91 -3.04
C PRO A 70 -1.11 -17.24 -1.94
N THR A 71 -0.55 -16.25 -1.26
CA THR A 71 -1.26 -15.51 -0.20
C THR A 71 -1.99 -14.26 -0.68
N GLY A 72 -1.80 -13.84 -1.93
CA GLY A 72 -2.23 -12.51 -2.42
C GLY A 72 -1.09 -11.51 -2.63
N ARG A 73 0.16 -11.92 -2.45
CA ARG A 73 1.34 -11.13 -2.82
C ARG A 73 1.52 -11.14 -4.33
N PHE A 74 1.61 -9.95 -4.94
CA PHE A 74 1.80 -9.80 -6.39
C PHE A 74 3.26 -10.00 -6.80
N SER A 75 3.85 -11.13 -6.41
CA SER A 75 5.21 -11.53 -6.76
C SER A 75 5.31 -13.05 -6.78
N ASN A 76 6.46 -13.59 -7.20
CA ASN A 76 6.76 -15.01 -6.99
C ASN A 76 6.96 -15.36 -5.51
N GLY A 77 7.31 -14.39 -4.66
CA GLY A 77 7.63 -14.64 -3.27
C GLY A 77 7.36 -13.43 -2.38
N LYS A 78 8.34 -13.07 -1.55
CA LYS A 78 8.29 -11.93 -0.64
C LYS A 78 8.19 -10.59 -1.39
N THR A 79 7.42 -9.67 -0.81
CA THR A 79 7.41 -8.25 -1.17
C THR A 79 8.56 -7.50 -0.50
N LEU A 80 8.71 -6.21 -0.82
CA LEU A 80 9.68 -5.33 -0.16
C LEU A 80 9.49 -5.32 1.36
N VAL A 81 8.24 -5.15 1.82
CA VAL A 81 7.95 -5.00 3.26
C VAL A 81 8.14 -6.31 4.03
N ASP A 82 7.95 -7.45 3.37
CA ASP A 82 8.29 -8.76 3.94
C ASP A 82 9.80 -8.88 4.17
N SER A 83 10.59 -8.54 3.15
CA SER A 83 12.05 -8.61 3.21
C SER A 83 12.62 -7.61 4.22
N LEU A 84 12.04 -6.40 4.28
CA LEU A 84 12.42 -5.39 5.27
C LEU A 84 12.06 -5.82 6.69
N GLY A 85 10.88 -6.43 6.89
CA GLY A 85 10.48 -7.01 8.16
C GLY A 85 11.48 -8.04 8.68
N GLU A 86 11.96 -8.93 7.81
CA GLU A 86 13.01 -9.90 8.17
C GLU A 86 14.32 -9.24 8.59
N ILE A 87 14.77 -8.20 7.86
CA ILE A 87 15.97 -7.43 8.22
C ILE A 87 15.81 -6.77 9.61
N LEU A 88 14.60 -6.31 9.92
CA LEU A 88 14.27 -5.67 11.21
C LEU A 88 13.99 -6.68 12.35
N GLY A 89 13.93 -7.99 12.05
CA GLY A 89 13.57 -9.03 13.01
C GLY A 89 12.08 -9.07 13.37
N LEU A 90 11.21 -8.53 12.52
CA LEU A 90 9.75 -8.55 12.67
C LEU A 90 9.15 -9.81 12.04
N PRO A 91 8.03 -10.35 12.59
CA PRO A 91 7.29 -11.41 11.92
C PRO A 91 6.63 -10.89 10.64
N PHE A 92 6.22 -11.80 9.75
CA PHE A 92 5.33 -11.42 8.64
C PHE A 92 4.05 -10.81 9.19
N LEU A 93 3.74 -9.60 8.72
CA LEU A 93 2.56 -8.87 9.15
C LEU A 93 1.30 -9.59 8.66
N PRO A 94 0.22 -9.65 9.46
CA PRO A 94 -1.08 -10.07 8.96
C PRO A 94 -1.66 -9.03 8.00
N SER A 95 -2.46 -9.47 7.02
CA SER A 95 -3.34 -8.56 6.28
C SER A 95 -4.41 -8.02 7.24
N PHE A 96 -4.87 -6.78 7.06
CA PHE A 96 -5.96 -6.25 7.87
C PHE A 96 -7.22 -7.12 7.77
N ALA A 97 -7.54 -7.63 6.57
CA ALA A 97 -8.66 -8.54 6.36
C ALA A 97 -8.60 -9.78 7.29
N ASP A 98 -7.41 -10.37 7.46
CA ASP A 98 -7.24 -11.51 8.37
C ASP A 98 -7.42 -11.10 9.84
N THR A 99 -7.01 -9.90 10.23
CA THR A 99 -7.15 -9.44 11.63
C THR A 99 -8.61 -9.31 12.06
N VAL A 100 -9.51 -8.97 11.14
CA VAL A 100 -10.95 -8.84 11.40
C VAL A 100 -11.58 -10.20 11.73
N THR A 101 -11.01 -11.30 11.22
CA THR A 101 -11.49 -12.66 11.53
C THR A 101 -11.04 -13.17 12.91
N GLY A 102 -10.19 -12.41 13.62
CA GLY A 102 -9.70 -12.70 14.96
C GLY A 102 -8.46 -13.60 14.99
N GLY A 103 -7.79 -13.66 16.15
CA GLY A 103 -6.69 -14.60 16.41
C GLY A 103 -5.33 -14.24 15.78
N LYS A 104 -5.23 -13.09 15.07
CA LYS A 104 -3.94 -12.56 14.57
C LYS A 104 -3.36 -11.57 15.55
N ASN A 105 -2.05 -11.67 15.79
CA ASN A 105 -1.34 -10.73 16.65
C ASN A 105 -1.07 -9.43 15.88
N ILE A 106 -1.63 -8.32 16.37
CA ILE A 106 -1.46 -6.97 15.81
C ILE A 106 -0.34 -6.16 16.50
N SER A 107 0.30 -6.73 17.55
CA SER A 107 1.30 -6.02 18.36
C SER A 107 2.62 -5.74 17.64
N TRP A 108 2.81 -6.32 16.46
CA TRP A 108 3.97 -6.08 15.60
C TRP A 108 3.62 -5.22 14.38
N GLY A 109 2.35 -4.80 14.29
CA GLY A 109 1.81 -4.04 13.18
C GLY A 109 0.94 -4.87 12.24
N VAL A 110 0.42 -4.20 11.21
CA VAL A 110 -0.60 -4.73 10.27
C VAL A 110 -0.33 -4.16 8.89
N ASN A 111 -0.63 -4.96 7.87
CA ASN A 111 -0.59 -4.53 6.48
C ASN A 111 -1.99 -4.18 5.97
N TYR A 112 -2.19 -2.91 5.62
CA TYR A 112 -3.45 -2.36 5.10
C TYR A 112 -3.47 -2.23 3.57
N ALA A 113 -2.37 -2.53 2.90
CA ALA A 113 -2.25 -2.33 1.46
C ALA A 113 -3.28 -3.15 0.67
N SER A 114 -3.72 -2.62 -0.46
CA SER A 114 -4.76 -3.23 -1.29
C SER A 114 -4.45 -3.01 -2.75
N ALA A 115 -4.36 -4.10 -3.51
CA ALA A 115 -4.11 -4.01 -4.95
C ALA A 115 -5.14 -3.14 -5.68
N ALA A 116 -4.65 -2.46 -6.72
CA ALA A 116 -5.33 -1.42 -7.49
C ALA A 116 -5.60 -0.09 -6.74
N ALA A 117 -5.33 0.01 -5.44
CA ALA A 117 -5.48 1.27 -4.72
C ALA A 117 -4.48 2.32 -5.24
N GLY A 118 -4.93 3.57 -5.23
CA GLY A 118 -4.08 4.74 -5.42
C GLY A 118 -4.30 5.77 -4.31
N ILE A 119 -3.67 6.92 -4.50
CA ILE A 119 -3.77 8.09 -3.61
C ILE A 119 -5.18 8.64 -3.63
N ILE A 120 -5.76 8.82 -4.82
CA ILE A 120 -7.15 9.27 -4.96
C ILE A 120 -8.11 8.08 -4.95
N ASP A 121 -9.26 8.25 -4.27
CA ASP A 121 -10.19 7.14 -4.06
C ASP A 121 -10.72 6.52 -5.36
N GLU A 122 -10.85 7.28 -6.45
CA GLU A 122 -11.38 6.76 -7.71
C GLU A 122 -10.44 5.75 -8.40
N THR A 123 -9.13 5.87 -8.15
CA THR A 123 -8.09 5.07 -8.81
C THR A 123 -8.39 3.56 -8.70
N GLY A 124 -8.17 2.85 -9.81
CA GLY A 124 -8.31 1.39 -9.86
C GLY A 124 -9.72 0.84 -9.84
N ARG A 125 -10.78 1.69 -9.80
CA ARG A 125 -12.18 1.21 -9.79
C ARG A 125 -12.58 0.36 -11.00
N ASN A 126 -11.84 0.48 -12.10
CA ASN A 126 -12.03 -0.35 -13.30
C ASN A 126 -11.69 -1.84 -13.06
N LEU A 127 -10.99 -2.16 -11.96
CA LEU A 127 -10.64 -3.52 -11.57
C LEU A 127 -11.60 -4.10 -10.51
N GLY A 128 -12.64 -3.37 -10.11
CA GLY A 128 -13.63 -3.79 -9.11
C GLY A 128 -13.34 -3.19 -7.73
N GLU A 129 -13.65 -3.96 -6.68
CA GLU A 129 -13.46 -3.52 -5.30
C GLU A 129 -11.96 -3.40 -4.95
N ARG A 130 -11.66 -2.40 -4.13
CA ARG A 130 -10.32 -2.07 -3.60
C ARG A 130 -10.48 -1.21 -2.35
N ILE A 131 -9.52 -1.31 -1.43
CA ILE A 131 -9.44 -0.49 -0.22
C ILE A 131 -8.57 0.73 -0.55
N SER A 132 -9.19 1.88 -0.81
CA SER A 132 -8.46 3.12 -1.14
C SER A 132 -7.57 3.59 0.01
N PHE A 133 -6.58 4.47 -0.25
CA PHE A 133 -5.70 4.97 0.80
C PHE A 133 -6.50 5.57 1.99
N THR A 134 -7.56 6.33 1.71
CA THR A 134 -8.49 6.82 2.74
C THR A 134 -9.05 5.68 3.61
N GLN A 135 -9.51 4.59 3.00
CA GLN A 135 -10.06 3.45 3.74
C GLN A 135 -8.96 2.67 4.49
N GLN A 136 -7.73 2.62 3.97
CA GLN A 136 -6.60 2.03 4.68
C GLN A 136 -6.28 2.80 5.97
N VAL A 137 -6.35 4.13 5.95
CA VAL A 137 -6.23 4.98 7.15
C VAL A 137 -7.36 4.69 8.15
N GLN A 138 -8.60 4.48 7.69
CA GLN A 138 -9.71 4.07 8.55
C GLN A 138 -9.50 2.68 9.18
N ASN A 139 -8.92 1.75 8.42
CA ASN A 139 -8.56 0.44 8.93
C ASN A 139 -7.49 0.55 10.04
N PHE A 140 -6.52 1.45 9.89
CA PHE A 140 -5.57 1.75 10.96
C PHE A 140 -6.24 2.32 12.21
N LYS A 141 -7.23 3.24 12.08
CA LYS A 141 -8.02 3.71 13.24
C LYS A 141 -8.74 2.58 13.99
N THR A 142 -9.18 1.56 13.25
CA THR A 142 -9.76 0.35 13.86
C THR A 142 -8.71 -0.43 14.65
N THR A 143 -7.51 -0.64 14.09
CA THR A 143 -6.39 -1.26 14.82
C THR A 143 -5.97 -0.46 16.03
N LEU A 144 -5.87 0.87 15.92
CA LEU A 144 -5.54 1.76 17.03
C LEU A 144 -6.54 1.64 18.17
N SER A 145 -7.84 1.56 17.87
CA SER A 145 -8.88 1.35 18.88
C SER A 145 -8.69 0.03 19.64
N GLN A 146 -8.22 -1.02 18.97
CA GLN A 146 -7.90 -2.29 19.63
C GLN A 146 -6.64 -2.19 20.49
N LEU A 147 -5.61 -1.46 20.04
CA LEU A 147 -4.38 -1.23 20.80
C LEU A 147 -4.63 -0.40 22.07
N LYS A 148 -5.53 0.59 22.01
CA LYS A 148 -5.98 1.38 23.19
C LYS A 148 -6.60 0.52 24.29
N ILE A 149 -7.13 -0.67 23.97
CA ILE A 149 -7.65 -1.63 24.97
C ILE A 149 -6.50 -2.43 25.61
N GLN A 150 -5.39 -2.62 24.90
CA GLN A 150 -4.27 -3.49 25.31
C GLN A 150 -3.13 -2.73 25.98
N MET A 151 -3.02 -1.42 25.76
CA MET A 151 -1.90 -0.58 26.23
C MET A 151 -2.42 0.71 26.86
N GLU A 152 -1.81 1.10 27.98
CA GLU A 152 -2.04 2.40 28.63
C GLU A 152 -1.54 3.57 27.77
N GLY A 153 -2.15 4.75 27.91
CA GLY A 153 -1.95 5.91 27.02
C GLY A 153 -0.48 6.28 26.76
N THR A 154 0.32 6.51 27.80
CA THR A 154 1.74 6.88 27.63
C THR A 154 2.56 5.79 26.93
N LYS A 155 2.29 4.52 27.26
CA LYS A 155 2.95 3.36 26.63
C LYS A 155 2.54 3.22 25.17
N LEU A 156 1.27 3.45 24.85
CA LEU A 156 0.75 3.44 23.49
C LEU A 156 1.40 4.54 22.65
N ASN A 157 1.52 5.76 23.17
CA ASN A 157 2.13 6.87 22.45
C ASN A 157 3.59 6.59 22.11
N GLN A 158 4.37 6.07 23.07
CA GLN A 158 5.75 5.66 22.82
C GLN A 158 5.83 4.49 21.82
N TYR A 159 4.90 3.54 21.92
CA TYR A 159 4.81 2.42 20.99
C TYR A 159 4.51 2.88 19.57
N LEU A 160 3.58 3.82 19.36
CA LEU A 160 3.23 4.35 18.03
C LEU A 160 4.35 5.23 17.47
N ALA A 161 4.91 6.13 18.29
CA ALA A 161 5.99 7.01 17.88
C ALA A 161 7.25 6.25 17.46
N ASN A 162 7.51 5.07 18.04
CA ASN A 162 8.63 4.21 17.66
C ASN A 162 8.27 3.13 16.61
N SER A 163 7.06 3.15 16.05
CA SER A 163 6.67 2.23 14.98
C SER A 163 7.06 2.78 13.60
N LEU A 164 7.40 1.87 12.67
CA LEU A 164 7.70 2.22 11.28
C LEU A 164 6.41 2.27 10.46
N THR A 165 6.16 3.40 9.80
CA THR A 165 5.06 3.57 8.86
C THR A 165 5.61 3.55 7.45
N ILE A 166 5.11 2.66 6.58
CA ILE A 166 5.54 2.55 5.19
C ILE A 166 4.35 2.88 4.30
N VAL A 167 4.52 3.82 3.37
CA VAL A 167 3.46 4.27 2.45
C VAL A 167 3.93 4.14 1.00
N ILE A 168 3.32 3.22 0.26
CA ILE A 168 3.63 2.95 -1.15
C ILE A 168 2.37 3.10 -2.00
N HIS A 169 2.12 4.32 -2.47
CA HIS A 169 0.99 4.67 -3.35
C HIS A 169 1.48 5.54 -4.52
N GLY A 170 0.62 5.71 -5.53
CA GLY A 170 0.89 6.58 -6.68
C GLY A 170 0.99 5.84 -8.00
N ASN A 171 1.46 4.58 -8.03
CA ASN A 171 1.62 3.83 -9.27
C ASN A 171 0.29 3.71 -10.04
N ASN A 172 -0.77 3.30 -9.34
CA ASN A 172 -2.10 3.10 -9.92
C ASN A 172 -2.75 4.41 -10.36
N ASP A 173 -2.44 5.54 -9.72
CA ASP A 173 -2.96 6.86 -10.12
C ASP A 173 -2.53 7.21 -11.55
N TYR A 174 -1.38 6.71 -11.99
CA TYR A 174 -0.99 6.79 -13.39
C TYR A 174 -1.55 5.62 -14.21
N ILE A 175 -1.18 4.38 -13.90
CA ILE A 175 -1.44 3.23 -14.81
C ILE A 175 -2.88 2.71 -14.81
N ASN A 176 -3.64 3.00 -13.76
CA ASN A 176 -5.04 2.59 -13.56
C ASN A 176 -5.95 3.80 -13.30
N ASN A 177 -5.54 4.99 -13.76
CA ASN A 177 -6.37 6.20 -13.81
C ASN A 177 -5.91 7.16 -14.92
N TYR A 178 -4.85 7.95 -14.74
CA TYR A 178 -4.45 9.02 -15.67
C TYR A 178 -4.17 8.54 -17.10
N LEU A 179 -3.49 7.40 -17.24
CA LEU A 179 -3.09 6.78 -18.51
C LEU A 179 -4.16 5.84 -19.10
N VAL A 180 -5.40 5.89 -18.59
CA VAL A 180 -6.53 5.08 -19.07
C VAL A 180 -7.72 5.99 -19.41
N PRO A 181 -7.58 6.88 -20.41
CA PRO A 181 -8.60 7.89 -20.75
C PRO A 181 -9.92 7.29 -21.24
N GLU A 182 -9.94 6.00 -21.62
CA GLU A 182 -11.17 5.30 -22.00
C GLU A 182 -12.08 5.00 -20.80
N MET A 183 -11.52 4.99 -19.58
CA MET A 183 -12.24 4.64 -18.33
C MET A 183 -12.35 5.82 -17.36
N PHE A 184 -11.43 6.77 -17.43
CA PHE A 184 -11.31 7.89 -16.50
C PHE A 184 -11.20 9.22 -17.25
N THR A 185 -11.79 10.26 -16.68
CA THR A 185 -11.74 11.61 -17.27
C THR A 185 -10.52 12.43 -16.82
N THR A 186 -9.70 11.89 -15.94
CA THR A 186 -8.63 12.60 -15.23
C THR A 186 -7.67 13.33 -16.15
N SER A 187 -7.17 12.68 -17.20
CA SER A 187 -6.22 13.30 -18.16
C SER A 187 -6.87 14.31 -19.11
N PHE A 188 -8.21 14.35 -19.19
CA PHE A 188 -8.94 15.45 -19.85
C PHE A 188 -9.16 16.65 -18.93
N ILE A 189 -9.07 16.47 -17.61
CA ILE A 189 -9.30 17.52 -16.61
C ILE A 189 -7.98 18.16 -16.18
N TYR A 190 -6.94 17.36 -16.00
CA TYR A 190 -5.64 17.79 -15.49
C TYR A 190 -4.54 17.53 -16.50
N ASP A 191 -3.74 18.55 -16.78
CA ASP A 191 -2.40 18.33 -17.37
C ASP A 191 -1.50 17.57 -16.37
N PRO A 192 -0.36 17.00 -16.81
CA PRO A 192 0.46 16.16 -15.95
C PRO A 192 0.96 16.85 -14.68
N LYS A 193 1.35 18.12 -14.79
CA LYS A 193 1.83 18.89 -13.64
C LYS A 193 0.71 19.09 -12.63
N LYS A 194 -0.47 19.52 -13.10
CA LYS A 194 -1.61 19.76 -12.22
C LYS A 194 -2.09 18.47 -11.58
N TYR A 195 -1.95 17.34 -12.27
CA TYR A 195 -2.28 16.05 -11.69
C TYR A 195 -1.32 15.67 -10.56
N ALA A 196 0.00 15.85 -10.76
CA ALA A 196 0.98 15.64 -9.70
C ALA A 196 0.72 16.53 -8.47
N ASP A 197 0.33 17.80 -8.68
CA ASP A 197 -0.09 18.70 -7.59
C ASP A 197 -1.30 18.13 -6.80
N VAL A 198 -2.31 17.60 -7.50
CA VAL A 198 -3.50 17.00 -6.86
C VAL A 198 -3.11 15.76 -6.05
N LEU A 199 -2.27 14.90 -6.62
CA LEU A 199 -1.81 13.68 -5.95
C LEU A 199 -1.00 14.01 -4.70
N ILE A 200 -0.05 14.96 -4.75
CA ILE A 200 0.79 15.25 -3.59
C ILE A 200 0.01 15.88 -2.44
N GLU A 201 -1.01 16.71 -2.73
CA GLU A 201 -1.89 17.30 -1.71
C GLU A 201 -2.73 16.23 -0.99
N ASP A 202 -3.37 15.33 -1.74
CA ASP A 202 -4.13 14.23 -1.14
C ASP A 202 -3.21 13.24 -0.40
N TYR A 203 -1.99 13.01 -0.91
CA TYR A 203 -0.98 12.20 -0.24
C TYR A 203 -0.53 12.83 1.08
N LYS A 204 -0.20 14.13 1.10
CA LYS A 204 0.14 14.88 2.33
C LYS A 204 -0.98 14.72 3.35
N LYS A 205 -2.23 14.96 2.93
CA LYS A 205 -3.39 14.90 3.81
C LYS A 205 -3.52 13.55 4.52
N GLN A 206 -3.44 12.43 3.80
CA GLN A 206 -3.59 11.11 4.42
C GLN A 206 -2.43 10.79 5.38
N ASN A 207 -1.20 11.18 5.02
CA ASN A 207 -0.05 11.02 5.89
C ASN A 207 -0.15 11.88 7.16
N MET A 208 -0.72 13.10 7.06
CA MET A 208 -0.95 13.94 8.23
C MET A 208 -2.04 13.41 9.15
N ILE A 209 -3.07 12.73 8.62
CA ILE A 209 -4.02 12.00 9.46
C ILE A 209 -3.31 10.88 10.21
N LEU A 210 -2.45 10.10 9.54
CA LEU A 210 -1.65 9.06 10.19
C LEU A 210 -0.70 9.63 11.26
N HIS A 211 -0.09 10.79 10.98
CA HIS A 211 0.73 11.53 11.94
C HIS A 211 -0.09 11.92 13.18
N GLY A 212 -1.23 12.59 13.00
CA GLY A 212 -2.10 12.97 14.13
C GLY A 212 -2.64 11.78 14.94
N LEU A 213 -2.59 10.56 14.40
CA LEU A 213 -2.91 9.33 15.13
C LEU A 213 -1.72 8.75 15.93
N GLY A 214 -0.62 9.48 16.04
CA GLY A 214 0.53 9.15 16.89
C GLY A 214 1.70 8.47 16.17
N LEU A 215 1.63 8.26 14.84
CA LEU A 215 2.76 7.77 14.06
C LEU A 215 3.78 8.89 13.84
N ARG A 216 5.07 8.58 13.96
CA ARG A 216 6.15 9.58 13.88
C ARG A 216 7.29 9.23 12.94
N LYS A 217 7.39 7.97 12.48
CA LYS A 217 8.49 7.50 11.62
C LYS A 217 7.92 6.97 10.30
N PHE A 218 8.14 7.70 9.21
CA PHE A 218 7.52 7.45 7.91
C PHE A 218 8.57 7.18 6.82
N LEU A 219 8.40 6.08 6.10
CA LEU A 219 9.05 5.82 4.81
C LEU A 219 8.02 5.99 3.70
N LEU A 220 8.16 7.09 2.95
CA LEU A 220 7.31 7.48 1.83
C LEU A 220 8.00 7.09 0.53
N ALA A 221 7.56 6.00 -0.10
CA ALA A 221 8.20 5.50 -1.30
C ALA A 221 7.75 6.29 -2.54
N GLY A 222 8.73 6.74 -3.33
CA GLY A 222 8.49 7.26 -4.67
C GLY A 222 7.97 6.18 -5.62
N ILE A 223 7.41 6.64 -6.74
CA ILE A 223 6.89 5.80 -7.82
C ILE A 223 8.07 5.32 -8.67
N GLY A 224 8.09 4.04 -9.03
CA GLY A 224 9.10 3.46 -9.93
C GLY A 224 9.00 3.99 -11.38
N PRO A 225 9.95 3.64 -12.27
CA PRO A 225 9.94 4.08 -13.66
C PRO A 225 8.86 3.34 -14.47
N LEU A 226 7.60 3.81 -14.35
CA LEU A 226 6.43 3.13 -14.92
C LEU A 226 6.52 2.95 -16.44
N GLY A 227 7.20 3.83 -17.16
CA GLY A 227 7.42 3.71 -18.61
C GLY A 227 8.27 2.50 -19.00
N CYS A 228 8.96 1.88 -18.04
CA CYS A 228 9.79 0.70 -18.24
C CYS A 228 9.09 -0.62 -17.88
N ILE A 229 7.92 -0.59 -17.24
CA ILE A 229 7.24 -1.84 -16.84
C ILE A 229 6.73 -2.58 -18.09
N PRO A 230 6.68 -3.92 -18.08
CA PRO A 230 6.34 -4.69 -19.27
C PRO A 230 4.97 -4.31 -19.87
N ASN A 231 3.98 -3.94 -19.06
CA ASN A 231 2.68 -3.46 -19.55
C ASN A 231 2.78 -2.19 -20.40
N GLN A 232 3.62 -1.23 -19.98
CA GLN A 232 3.77 0.03 -20.73
C GLN A 232 4.57 -0.20 -22.01
N LEU A 233 5.60 -1.04 -21.97
CA LEU A 233 6.35 -1.46 -23.17
C LEU A 233 5.46 -2.18 -24.20
N ALA A 234 4.48 -2.94 -23.71
CA ALA A 234 3.50 -3.65 -24.54
C ALA A 234 2.43 -2.73 -25.18
N LYS A 235 2.15 -1.55 -24.61
CA LYS A 235 1.06 -0.63 -25.01
C LYS A 235 1.41 0.36 -26.14
N GLY A 236 2.55 0.24 -26.82
CA GLY A 236 2.91 1.13 -27.93
C GLY A 236 4.15 0.71 -28.71
N PHE A 237 4.65 1.58 -29.59
CA PHE A 237 5.88 1.37 -30.37
C PHE A 237 7.12 1.93 -29.67
N ALA A 238 7.27 1.71 -28.35
CA ALA A 238 8.56 1.97 -27.71
C ALA A 238 9.63 1.15 -28.46
N PRO A 239 10.76 1.76 -28.86
CA PRO A 239 11.86 1.03 -29.48
C PRO A 239 12.30 -0.13 -28.58
N PRO A 240 12.75 -1.26 -29.14
CA PRO A 240 13.30 -2.36 -28.34
C PRO A 240 14.39 -1.84 -27.38
N GLY A 241 14.26 -2.15 -26.09
CA GLY A 241 15.20 -1.70 -25.06
C GLY A 241 14.98 -0.28 -24.52
N GLU A 242 13.97 0.46 -24.99
CA GLU A 242 13.67 1.81 -24.50
C GLU A 242 12.38 1.89 -23.69
N CYS A 243 12.42 2.64 -22.59
CA CYS A 243 11.24 2.97 -21.81
C CYS A 243 10.40 4.06 -22.48
N ARG A 244 9.11 4.13 -22.12
CA ARG A 244 8.23 5.23 -22.57
C ARG A 244 8.56 6.51 -21.79
N THR A 245 9.37 7.39 -22.39
CA THR A 245 9.82 8.66 -21.79
C THR A 245 8.68 9.49 -21.23
N TYR A 246 7.62 9.73 -22.01
CA TYR A 246 6.45 10.49 -21.54
C TYR A 246 5.86 9.94 -20.23
N VAL A 247 5.78 8.62 -20.07
CA VAL A 247 5.24 8.01 -18.84
C VAL A 247 6.18 8.25 -17.65
N ASN A 248 7.49 8.16 -17.88
CA ASN A 248 8.48 8.45 -16.86
C ASN A 248 8.49 9.94 -16.49
N ASP A 249 8.39 10.85 -17.46
CA ASP A 249 8.41 12.30 -17.24
C ASP A 249 7.25 12.76 -16.35
N ILE A 250 6.03 12.24 -16.57
CA ILE A 250 4.86 12.64 -15.78
C ILE A 250 4.87 12.04 -14.36
N VAL A 251 5.55 10.91 -14.17
CA VAL A 251 5.72 10.26 -12.86
C VAL A 251 6.78 10.99 -12.05
N ASP A 252 7.87 11.40 -12.71
CA ASP A 252 8.96 12.14 -12.06
C ASP A 252 8.47 13.45 -11.41
N MET A 253 7.49 14.12 -12.03
CA MET A 253 6.85 15.31 -11.44
C MET A 253 6.30 15.04 -10.03
N PHE A 254 5.67 13.89 -9.79
CA PHE A 254 5.21 13.52 -8.46
C PHE A 254 6.36 13.17 -7.52
N ASN A 255 7.37 12.45 -7.99
CA ASN A 255 8.54 12.08 -7.17
C ASN A 255 9.32 13.31 -6.69
N VAL A 256 9.49 14.33 -7.54
CA VAL A 256 10.09 15.61 -7.17
C VAL A 256 9.27 16.28 -6.06
N LEU A 257 7.95 16.36 -6.23
CA LEU A 257 7.06 16.95 -5.22
C LEU A 257 7.06 16.15 -3.90
N LEU A 258 7.14 14.82 -3.96
CA LEU A 258 7.21 13.97 -2.77
C LEU A 258 8.50 14.18 -1.98
N LYS A 259 9.64 14.32 -2.66
CA LYS A 259 10.89 14.66 -1.98
C LYS A 259 10.83 16.03 -1.33
N SER A 260 10.28 17.04 -2.01
CA SER A 260 10.05 18.37 -1.42
C SER A 260 9.08 18.34 -0.25
N LEU A 261 8.03 17.50 -0.31
CA LEU A 261 7.11 17.30 0.81
C LEU A 261 7.83 16.71 2.03
N VAL A 262 8.74 15.74 1.85
CA VAL A 262 9.55 15.20 2.94
C VAL A 262 10.41 16.27 3.60
N GLU A 263 11.01 17.18 2.82
CA GLU A 263 11.77 18.32 3.36
C GLU A 263 10.87 19.26 4.16
N GLN A 264 9.69 19.58 3.62
CA GLN A 264 8.70 20.41 4.29
C GLN A 264 8.26 19.78 5.62
N LEU A 265 7.85 18.50 5.62
CA LEU A 265 7.33 17.83 6.81
C LEU A 265 8.37 17.70 7.92
N ASN A 266 9.63 17.43 7.60
CA ASN A 266 10.71 17.42 8.60
C ASN A 266 11.03 18.83 9.13
N GLY A 267 10.74 19.88 8.36
CA GLY A 267 10.85 21.27 8.81
C GLY A 267 9.67 21.72 9.68
N GLU A 268 8.48 21.15 9.46
CA GLU A 268 7.23 21.48 10.16
C GLU A 268 7.04 20.63 11.44
N HIS A 269 7.56 19.40 11.50
CA HIS A 269 7.30 18.43 12.59
C HIS A 269 8.60 17.87 13.18
N HIS A 270 9.21 18.59 14.13
CA HIS A 270 10.52 18.23 14.69
C HIS A 270 10.53 16.96 15.54
N GLY A 271 9.37 16.55 16.08
CA GLY A 271 9.16 15.28 16.77
C GLY A 271 8.95 14.07 15.85
N SER A 272 9.10 14.24 14.53
CA SER A 272 8.85 13.21 13.51
C SER A 272 10.02 13.06 12.54
N ILE A 273 10.07 11.91 11.87
CA ILE A 273 11.06 11.60 10.84
C ILE A 273 10.33 11.09 9.61
N PHE A 274 10.37 11.89 8.55
CA PHE A 274 9.89 11.51 7.23
C PHE A 274 11.08 11.20 6.32
N VAL A 275 11.00 10.09 5.60
CA VAL A 275 12.04 9.65 4.67
C VAL A 275 11.42 9.40 3.30
N TYR A 276 12.02 10.00 2.27
CA TYR A 276 11.76 9.69 0.88
C TYR A 276 12.54 8.43 0.49
N GLY A 277 11.84 7.38 0.07
CA GLY A 277 12.44 6.21 -0.56
C GLY A 277 12.49 6.36 -2.07
N ASN A 278 13.69 6.45 -2.65
CA ASN A 278 13.89 6.67 -4.08
C ASN A 278 13.77 5.37 -4.88
N THR A 279 12.55 4.84 -4.96
CA THR A 279 12.24 3.64 -5.75
C THR A 279 12.61 3.81 -7.23
N TYR A 280 12.48 5.03 -7.76
CA TYR A 280 12.70 5.32 -9.18
C TYR A 280 14.15 5.04 -9.60
N ASP A 281 15.12 5.64 -8.89
CA ASP A 281 16.53 5.49 -9.25
C ASP A 281 17.02 4.08 -8.99
N VAL A 282 16.60 3.45 -7.89
CA VAL A 282 16.98 2.06 -7.59
C VAL A 282 16.46 1.12 -8.68
N PHE A 283 15.19 1.21 -9.09
CA PHE A 283 14.69 0.39 -10.21
C PHE A 283 15.39 0.71 -11.54
N SER A 284 15.67 1.99 -11.80
CA SER A 284 16.38 2.40 -13.02
C SER A 284 17.78 1.80 -13.07
N GLU A 285 18.49 1.75 -11.93
CA GLU A 285 19.77 1.06 -11.78
C GLU A 285 19.62 -0.43 -12.09
N LEU A 286 18.60 -1.10 -11.52
CA LEU A 286 18.35 -2.53 -11.75
C LEU A 286 17.98 -2.86 -13.21
N ILE A 287 17.44 -1.92 -13.97
CA ILE A 287 17.08 -2.10 -15.38
C ILE A 287 18.28 -1.83 -16.29
N ASN A 288 19.08 -0.80 -15.98
CA ASN A 288 20.16 -0.31 -16.84
C ASN A 288 21.53 -0.96 -16.55
N GLU A 289 21.77 -1.44 -15.33
CA GLU A 289 23.01 -2.12 -14.91
C GLU A 289 22.77 -3.56 -14.38
N PRO A 290 22.02 -4.41 -15.10
CA PRO A 290 21.35 -5.56 -14.47
C PRO A 290 22.24 -6.78 -14.20
N ALA A 291 23.19 -7.09 -15.08
CA ALA A 291 23.75 -8.46 -15.15
C ALA A 291 24.97 -8.68 -14.26
N GLU A 292 25.98 -7.81 -14.33
CA GLU A 292 27.24 -8.01 -13.61
C GLU A 292 27.12 -7.76 -12.10
N THR A 293 26.28 -6.80 -11.72
CA THR A 293 26.09 -6.40 -10.32
C THR A 293 25.01 -7.23 -9.62
N TYR A 294 23.88 -7.47 -10.30
CA TYR A 294 22.67 -8.01 -9.66
C TYR A 294 22.25 -9.39 -10.19
N GLY A 295 22.83 -9.87 -11.30
CA GLY A 295 22.48 -11.15 -11.91
C GLY A 295 21.17 -11.13 -12.71
N PHE A 296 20.58 -9.96 -12.97
CA PHE A 296 19.42 -9.81 -13.82
C PHE A 296 19.83 -9.86 -15.30
N THR A 297 19.18 -10.70 -16.08
CA THR A 297 19.42 -10.81 -17.54
C THR A 297 18.17 -10.50 -18.36
N VAL A 298 17.01 -10.36 -17.70
CA VAL A 298 15.74 -9.98 -18.33
C VAL A 298 15.14 -8.81 -17.56
N THR A 299 15.22 -7.62 -18.15
CA THR A 299 14.85 -6.36 -17.51
C THR A 299 13.64 -5.69 -18.12
N ASP A 300 13.16 -6.17 -19.28
CA ASP A 300 12.08 -5.55 -20.04
C ASP A 300 10.85 -6.46 -20.20
N SER A 301 10.88 -7.67 -19.62
CA SER A 301 9.80 -8.65 -19.72
C SER A 301 9.41 -9.20 -18.36
N GLY A 302 8.12 -9.48 -18.18
CA GLY A 302 7.65 -10.28 -17.04
C GLY A 302 8.17 -11.72 -17.13
N CYS A 303 8.35 -12.36 -15.99
CA CYS A 303 8.63 -13.79 -15.88
C CYS A 303 7.39 -14.64 -16.14
N CYS A 304 6.20 -14.14 -15.79
CA CYS A 304 4.92 -14.75 -16.04
C CYS A 304 3.99 -13.75 -16.75
N GLY A 305 3.47 -14.14 -17.92
CA GLY A 305 2.50 -13.35 -18.66
C GLY A 305 2.43 -13.82 -20.11
N MET A 306 1.74 -13.07 -20.95
CA MET A 306 1.59 -13.40 -22.36
C MET A 306 1.69 -12.16 -23.24
N GLY A 307 2.11 -12.39 -24.48
CA GLY A 307 2.24 -11.36 -25.51
C GLY A 307 3.57 -10.62 -25.43
N ARG A 308 3.62 -9.45 -26.07
CA ARG A 308 4.81 -8.60 -26.10
C ARG A 308 5.29 -8.29 -24.67
N ASN A 309 6.59 -8.50 -24.43
CA ASN A 309 7.25 -8.32 -23.12
C ASN A 309 6.61 -9.14 -21.98
N GLN A 310 5.78 -10.15 -22.27
CA GLN A 310 4.87 -10.77 -21.29
C GLN A 310 4.01 -9.76 -20.51
N GLY A 311 3.76 -8.58 -21.11
CA GLY A 311 3.10 -7.44 -20.48
C GLY A 311 1.72 -7.11 -21.03
N GLN A 312 1.31 -7.72 -22.15
CA GLN A 312 -0.01 -7.50 -22.74
C GLN A 312 -1.12 -8.13 -21.90
N ILE A 313 -0.87 -9.35 -21.42
CA ILE A 313 -1.73 -10.05 -20.48
C ILE A 313 -0.84 -10.41 -19.29
N THR A 314 -1.22 -9.93 -18.11
CA THR A 314 -0.48 -10.24 -16.88
C THR A 314 -0.57 -11.73 -16.51
N CYS A 315 0.14 -12.14 -15.48
CA CYS A 315 0.11 -13.52 -15.01
C CYS A 315 -1.31 -13.94 -14.58
N LEU A 316 -1.81 -15.03 -15.19
CA LEU A 316 -3.13 -15.59 -14.94
C LEU A 316 -3.02 -17.03 -14.40
N PRO A 317 -4.10 -17.56 -13.77
CA PRO A 317 -4.10 -18.93 -13.28
C PRO A 317 -3.69 -19.94 -14.36
N GLY A 318 -2.73 -20.80 -14.03
CA GLY A 318 -2.24 -21.86 -14.91
C GLY A 318 -1.23 -21.42 -15.97
N PHE A 319 -0.79 -20.16 -15.98
CA PHE A 319 0.36 -19.75 -16.79
C PHE A 319 1.65 -20.35 -16.22
N ASN A 320 2.56 -20.75 -17.12
CA ASN A 320 3.89 -21.24 -16.72
C ASN A 320 4.84 -20.06 -16.58
N PRO A 321 5.42 -19.81 -15.40
CA PRO A 321 6.44 -18.78 -15.24
C PRO A 321 7.77 -19.21 -15.87
N CYS A 322 8.68 -18.25 -16.03
CA CYS A 322 10.07 -18.49 -16.40
C CYS A 322 10.77 -19.47 -15.45
N THR A 323 11.78 -20.17 -15.96
CA THR A 323 12.49 -21.22 -15.19
C THR A 323 13.35 -20.64 -14.06
N ASN A 324 14.04 -19.53 -14.30
CA ASN A 324 14.89 -18.87 -13.29
C ASN A 324 14.40 -17.45 -13.00
N ARG A 325 13.64 -17.31 -11.92
CA ARG A 325 13.02 -16.06 -11.49
C ARG A 325 14.03 -15.02 -10.99
N ASN A 326 15.20 -15.45 -10.52
CA ASN A 326 16.24 -14.55 -10.02
C ASN A 326 16.96 -13.78 -11.14
N GLN A 327 16.73 -14.14 -12.41
CA GLN A 327 17.27 -13.43 -13.57
C GLN A 327 16.33 -12.34 -14.10
N TYR A 328 15.11 -12.23 -13.54
CA TYR A 328 14.08 -11.32 -14.01
C TYR A 328 13.89 -10.17 -13.03
N VAL A 329 13.81 -8.95 -13.55
CA VAL A 329 13.39 -7.77 -12.77
C VAL A 329 11.90 -7.86 -12.45
N PHE A 330 11.09 -8.17 -13.47
CA PHE A 330 9.64 -8.19 -13.37
C PHE A 330 9.09 -9.61 -13.22
N TRP A 331 8.21 -9.80 -12.25
CA TRP A 331 7.47 -11.03 -12.07
C TRP A 331 6.37 -11.15 -13.14
N ASP A 332 5.57 -10.12 -13.32
CA ASP A 332 4.47 -10.09 -14.29
C ASP A 332 4.49 -8.80 -15.12
N ALA A 333 3.33 -8.36 -15.63
CA ALA A 333 3.23 -7.14 -16.43
C ALA A 333 3.53 -5.84 -15.66
N PHE A 334 3.55 -5.86 -14.32
CA PHE A 334 3.61 -4.66 -13.48
C PHE A 334 4.57 -4.78 -12.30
N HIS A 335 4.68 -5.97 -11.69
CA HIS A 335 5.22 -6.17 -10.37
C HIS A 335 6.64 -6.75 -10.40
N PRO A 336 7.48 -6.44 -9.40
CA PRO A 336 8.82 -6.99 -9.29
C PRO A 336 8.84 -8.45 -8.83
N THR A 337 9.94 -9.14 -9.15
CA THR A 337 10.26 -10.43 -8.54
C THR A 337 10.68 -10.28 -7.08
N GLU A 338 10.64 -11.38 -6.32
CA GLU A 338 11.20 -11.43 -4.95
C GLU A 338 12.67 -10.99 -4.92
N ALA A 339 13.45 -11.31 -5.96
CA ALA A 339 14.86 -10.93 -6.06
C ALA A 339 15.02 -9.40 -6.05
N VAL A 340 14.19 -8.69 -6.82
CA VAL A 340 14.15 -7.22 -6.81
C VAL A 340 13.66 -6.70 -5.47
N ASN A 341 12.59 -7.28 -4.91
CA ASN A 341 12.04 -6.86 -3.62
C ASN A 341 13.06 -6.93 -2.48
N LYS A 342 13.93 -7.96 -2.46
CA LYS A 342 15.04 -8.08 -1.50
C LYS A 342 16.05 -6.94 -1.63
N ILE A 343 16.40 -6.57 -2.86
CA ILE A 343 17.33 -5.46 -3.11
C ILE A 343 16.70 -4.14 -2.66
N LEU A 344 15.44 -3.88 -3.00
CA LEU A 344 14.74 -2.67 -2.58
C LEU A 344 14.66 -2.56 -1.05
N ALA A 345 14.37 -3.66 -0.36
CA ALA A 345 14.36 -3.69 1.10
C ALA A 345 15.75 -3.38 1.68
N GLN A 346 16.81 -3.93 1.08
CA GLN A 346 18.19 -3.64 1.49
C GLN A 346 18.54 -2.15 1.28
N ARG A 347 18.18 -1.58 0.12
CA ARG A 347 18.41 -0.16 -0.19
C ARG A 347 17.60 0.76 0.72
N ALA A 348 16.37 0.40 1.06
CA ALA A 348 15.58 1.11 2.06
C ALA A 348 16.23 1.04 3.46
N PHE A 349 16.77 -0.14 3.83
CA PHE A 349 17.34 -0.36 5.15
C PHE A 349 18.64 0.40 5.38
N ASN A 350 19.63 0.24 4.49
CA ASN A 350 20.97 0.80 4.69
C ASN A 350 21.57 1.46 3.44
N GLY A 351 20.74 1.79 2.45
CA GLY A 351 21.16 2.51 1.26
C GLY A 351 21.72 3.89 1.56
N SER A 352 22.32 4.47 0.53
CA SER A 352 22.93 5.79 0.56
C SER A 352 21.87 6.90 0.55
N PRO A 353 22.26 8.18 0.73
CA PRO A 353 21.34 9.30 0.62
C PRO A 353 20.64 9.45 -0.75
N SER A 354 21.13 8.80 -1.81
CA SER A 354 20.41 8.76 -3.10
C SER A 354 19.29 7.73 -3.11
N ASP A 355 19.36 6.70 -2.25
CA ASP A 355 18.32 5.67 -2.11
C ASP A 355 17.24 6.07 -1.12
N CYS A 356 17.64 6.72 -0.03
CA CYS A 356 16.77 7.18 1.03
C CYS A 356 17.23 8.53 1.54
N TYR A 357 16.31 9.49 1.65
CA TYR A 357 16.63 10.85 2.06
C TYR A 357 15.63 11.36 3.11
N PRO A 358 16.09 12.05 4.18
CA PRO A 358 17.48 12.43 4.48
C PRO A 358 18.30 11.30 5.10
N VAL A 359 17.65 10.23 5.58
CA VAL A 359 18.28 9.08 6.24
C VAL A 359 17.65 7.78 5.77
N ASN A 360 18.33 6.65 5.93
CA ASN A 360 17.77 5.33 5.67
C ASN A 360 17.04 4.76 6.91
N VAL A 361 16.33 3.64 6.73
CA VAL A 361 15.51 3.04 7.80
C VAL A 361 16.36 2.60 9.01
N LYS A 362 17.60 2.14 8.80
CA LYS A 362 18.52 1.81 9.89
C LYS A 362 18.88 3.03 10.73
N GLN A 363 19.17 4.16 10.09
CA GLN A 363 19.43 5.43 10.77
C GLN A 363 18.18 5.95 11.48
N MET A 364 17.02 5.89 10.83
CA MET A 364 15.73 6.25 11.43
C MET A 364 15.43 5.42 12.70
N ALA A 365 15.76 4.14 12.71
CA ALA A 365 15.60 3.28 13.89
C ALA A 365 16.48 3.73 15.08
N GLN A 366 17.67 4.28 14.79
CA GLN A 366 18.62 4.77 15.80
C GLN A 366 18.23 6.12 16.39
N MET A 367 17.36 6.86 15.72
CA MET A 367 16.88 8.15 16.19
C MET A 367 15.82 7.95 17.27
N TRP A 368 16.18 8.29 18.50
CA TRP A 368 15.25 8.35 19.62
C TRP A 368 14.48 9.67 19.56
N LEU A 369 13.16 9.58 19.52
CA LEU A 369 12.29 10.76 19.68
C LEU A 369 12.18 11.01 21.19
N SER A 370 12.75 12.11 21.68
CA SER A 370 12.69 12.44 23.11
C SER A 370 11.24 12.56 23.57
N SER A 371 10.88 11.87 24.65
CA SER A 371 9.54 11.84 25.25
C SER A 371 9.17 13.14 25.99
N GLY A 372 9.64 14.29 25.50
CA GLY A 372 9.48 15.60 26.12
C GLY A 372 8.28 16.42 25.61
N GLU A 373 7.67 16.03 24.49
CA GLU A 373 6.56 16.77 23.86
C GLU A 373 5.22 16.05 24.10
N SER A 374 4.88 15.82 25.37
CA SER A 374 3.50 15.45 25.72
C SER A 374 2.51 16.59 25.54
N GLU A 375 2.97 17.82 25.27
CA GLU A 375 2.12 18.99 24.97
C GLU A 375 1.69 19.05 23.49
N GLU A 376 2.50 18.60 22.52
CA GLU A 376 2.10 18.60 21.09
C GLU A 376 1.01 17.58 20.76
N LEU A 377 0.89 16.49 21.54
CA LEU A 377 -0.12 15.45 21.31
C LEU A 377 -1.56 15.95 21.56
N GLU A 378 -1.75 16.95 22.44
CA GLU A 378 -3.06 17.56 22.66
C GLU A 378 -3.42 18.56 21.54
N GLU A 379 -2.44 19.28 20.99
CA GLU A 379 -2.65 20.16 19.83
C GLU A 379 -2.92 19.37 18.53
N ASP A 380 -2.22 18.24 18.32
CA ASP A 380 -2.42 17.35 17.17
C ASP A 380 -3.82 16.68 17.17
N GLU A 381 -4.37 16.32 18.33
CA GLU A 381 -5.74 15.76 18.41
C GLU A 381 -6.80 16.81 18.00
N GLU A 382 -6.60 18.09 18.35
CA GLU A 382 -7.46 19.20 17.91
C GLU A 382 -7.38 19.41 16.39
N GLU A 383 -6.18 19.31 15.79
CA GLU A 383 -6.00 19.41 14.32
C GLU A 383 -6.65 18.23 13.57
N VAL A 384 -6.57 17.01 14.10
CA VAL A 384 -7.24 15.84 13.52
C VAL A 384 -8.76 16.03 13.53
N ASP A 385 -9.33 16.53 14.62
CA ASP A 385 -10.77 16.83 14.73
C ASP A 385 -11.17 17.93 13.73
N GLU A 386 -10.35 18.97 13.53
CA GLU A 386 -10.60 19.99 12.49
C GLU A 386 -10.53 19.42 11.06
N ILE A 387 -9.56 18.54 10.77
CA ILE A 387 -9.43 17.83 9.50
C ILE A 387 -10.66 16.93 9.27
N GLU A 388 -11.13 16.20 10.29
CA GLU A 388 -12.32 15.36 10.23
C GLU A 388 -13.60 16.18 10.01
N ILE A 389 -13.75 17.30 10.71
CA ILE A 389 -14.86 18.26 10.51
C ILE A 389 -14.80 18.84 9.09
N GLY A 390 -13.62 19.14 8.57
CA GLY A 390 -13.39 19.57 7.19
C GLY A 390 -13.78 18.50 6.17
N LEU A 391 -13.47 17.22 6.44
CA LEU A 391 -13.88 16.05 5.65
C LEU A 391 -15.39 15.87 5.63
N ALA A 392 -16.07 15.92 6.79
CA ALA A 392 -17.52 15.82 6.88
C ALA A 392 -18.22 16.95 6.10
N LYS A 393 -17.69 18.17 6.15
CA LYS A 393 -18.18 19.32 5.37
C LYS A 393 -17.92 19.16 3.87
N SER A 394 -16.77 18.65 3.46
CA SER A 394 -16.42 18.45 2.03
C SER A 394 -17.25 17.34 1.38
N VAL A 395 -17.45 16.22 2.09
CA VAL A 395 -18.31 15.10 1.65
C VAL A 395 -19.77 15.56 1.54
N SER A 396 -20.27 16.32 2.52
CA SER A 396 -21.62 16.92 2.47
C SER A 396 -21.78 17.87 1.27
N THR A 397 -20.76 18.68 0.98
CA THR A 397 -20.78 19.63 -0.16
C THR A 397 -20.73 18.89 -1.52
N LYS A 398 -20.00 17.77 -1.61
CA LYS A 398 -20.01 16.89 -2.79
C LYS A 398 -21.34 16.16 -2.98
N LEU A 399 -22.01 15.71 -1.91
CA LEU A 399 -23.36 15.11 -1.97
C LEU A 399 -24.44 16.12 -2.39
N VAL A 400 -24.35 17.36 -1.91
CA VAL A 400 -25.27 18.44 -2.30
C VAL A 400 -25.08 18.83 -3.77
N ARG A 401 -23.84 18.75 -4.29
CA ARG A 401 -23.58 18.97 -5.73
C ARG A 401 -24.04 17.80 -6.62
N SER A 402 -24.05 16.55 -6.15
CA SER A 402 -24.51 15.40 -6.94
C SER A 402 -26.03 15.22 -6.96
N THR A 403 -26.77 15.86 -6.05
CA THR A 403 -28.24 15.80 -5.97
C THR A 403 -28.95 17.04 -6.53
N GLY A 404 -28.21 18.04 -7.00
CA GLY A 404 -28.73 19.25 -7.65
C GLY A 404 -29.16 19.08 -9.12
N GLY A 405 -29.83 17.97 -9.44
CA GLY A 405 -30.44 17.72 -10.75
C GLY A 405 -31.94 18.05 -10.74
N LYS A 406 -32.30 19.12 -11.46
CA LYS A 406 -33.65 19.68 -11.64
C LYS A 406 -34.79 18.63 -11.70
N TYR A 407 -35.73 18.71 -10.75
CA TYR A 407 -37.14 18.43 -11.00
C TYR A 407 -37.99 19.56 -10.43
N GLY A 408 -38.51 20.39 -11.34
CA GLY A 408 -39.54 21.36 -11.03
C GLY A 408 -40.90 20.66 -10.96
N ILE A 409 -41.62 20.84 -9.86
CA ILE A 409 -43.05 20.58 -9.80
C ILE A 409 -43.70 21.79 -9.11
N GLU A 410 -44.55 22.46 -9.88
CA GLU A 410 -45.34 23.63 -9.50
C GLU A 410 -46.26 23.33 -8.30
N ARG A 411 -46.29 24.26 -7.34
CA ARG A 411 -47.27 24.28 -6.26
C ARG A 411 -48.62 24.76 -6.80
N ARG A 412 -49.65 23.90 -6.77
CA ARG A 412 -51.05 24.35 -6.73
C ARG A 412 -51.55 24.37 -5.29
N LYS A 413 -52.03 25.56 -4.88
CA LYS A 413 -52.75 25.82 -3.63
C LYS A 413 -54.15 25.20 -3.69
N GLY A 414 -54.59 24.57 -2.60
CA GLY A 414 -55.95 24.05 -2.46
C GLY A 414 -56.29 23.76 -1.00
N LEU A 415 -57.11 24.63 -0.40
CA LEU A 415 -57.68 24.60 0.94
C LEU A 415 -58.30 23.25 1.39
N ARG A 416 -58.10 22.87 2.66
CA ARG A 416 -59.12 22.66 3.74
C ARG A 416 -58.63 21.64 4.80
N LYS A 417 -58.57 22.09 6.06
CA LYS A 417 -58.85 21.28 7.28
C LYS A 417 -60.36 21.44 7.58
N PRO A 418 -61.05 20.62 8.41
CA PRO A 418 -60.53 20.00 9.64
C PRO A 418 -61.11 18.63 10.08
N GLY A 419 -60.47 18.05 11.10
CA GLY A 419 -61.15 17.34 12.19
C GLY A 419 -61.27 15.83 12.09
N GLY A 420 -61.19 15.15 13.24
CA GLY A 420 -61.79 13.82 13.41
C GLY A 420 -60.86 12.78 14.02
N ASN A 421 -61.14 12.47 15.28
CA ASN A 421 -60.48 11.52 16.17
C ASN A 421 -60.95 10.06 15.91
N ILE A 422 -60.30 9.09 16.59
CA ILE A 422 -60.76 7.72 16.96
C ILE A 422 -60.33 6.53 16.05
N GLY A 423 -59.37 5.75 16.56
CA GLY A 423 -59.57 4.37 17.07
C GLY A 423 -59.68 3.18 16.10
N GLY A 424 -58.99 2.08 16.45
CA GLY A 424 -59.51 0.72 16.27
C GLY A 424 -58.72 -0.24 15.39
N ASP A 425 -57.89 -1.05 16.04
CA ASP A 425 -57.65 -2.50 15.88
C ASP A 425 -58.04 -3.27 14.59
N ASN A 426 -57.07 -4.13 14.23
CA ASN A 426 -57.19 -5.57 13.97
C ASN A 426 -57.27 -6.17 12.54
N THR A 427 -56.39 -7.19 12.42
CA THR A 427 -56.55 -8.52 11.79
C THR A 427 -56.38 -8.74 10.28
N GLY A 428 -55.57 -9.77 10.01
CA GLY A 428 -55.77 -10.79 8.97
C GLY A 428 -55.17 -10.40 7.62
N THR A 429 -54.55 -11.24 6.82
CA THR A 429 -54.41 -12.71 6.68
C THR A 429 -53.26 -12.85 5.63
N GLY A 430 -52.37 -13.85 5.60
CA GLY A 430 -52.61 -15.28 5.42
C GLY A 430 -52.31 -15.72 3.97
N GLY A 431 -51.33 -16.63 3.79
CA GLY A 431 -51.09 -17.46 2.58
C GLY A 431 -50.13 -16.86 1.55
N GLY A 432 -48.98 -17.46 1.19
CA GLY A 432 -48.79 -18.78 0.54
C GLY A 432 -48.83 -18.58 -0.99
N VAL A 433 -47.98 -19.10 -1.88
CA VAL A 433 -47.18 -20.35 -2.00
C VAL A 433 -46.13 -20.09 -3.12
N GLY A 434 -44.88 -20.57 -3.05
CA GLY A 434 -44.34 -21.72 -3.83
C GLY A 434 -44.98 -21.93 -5.22
N GLY A 435 -44.28 -22.03 -6.34
CA GLY A 435 -43.15 -22.91 -6.62
C GLY A 435 -43.55 -23.97 -7.68
N HIS A 436 -42.90 -23.91 -8.84
CA HIS A 436 -42.58 -24.97 -9.82
C HIS A 436 -43.47 -25.37 -11.02
N THR A 437 -42.76 -25.38 -12.18
CA THR A 437 -42.78 -26.33 -13.35
C THR A 437 -44.02 -26.30 -14.27
N ASN A 438 -43.99 -26.55 -15.60
CA ASN A 438 -42.99 -27.01 -16.58
C ASN A 438 -43.49 -26.73 -18.03
N CYS A 439 -42.55 -26.67 -18.99
CA CYS A 439 -42.59 -27.03 -20.44
C CYS A 439 -43.88 -26.96 -21.29
N THR A 440 -43.81 -26.35 -22.50
CA THR A 440 -43.60 -27.03 -23.82
C THR A 440 -43.82 -26.13 -25.06
N SER A 441 -43.02 -26.41 -26.11
CA SER A 441 -43.18 -26.13 -27.57
C SER A 441 -43.12 -24.67 -28.05
N GLY A 442 -42.52 -24.29 -29.18
CA GLY A 442 -41.88 -24.96 -30.31
C GLY A 442 -41.72 -23.91 -31.44
N GLY A 443 -40.70 -24.00 -32.30
CA GLY A 443 -40.63 -23.11 -33.48
C GLY A 443 -39.23 -22.93 -34.08
N ASN A 444 -39.04 -23.50 -35.27
CA ASN A 444 -37.84 -23.48 -36.11
C ASN A 444 -37.42 -22.08 -36.61
N GLY A 445 -36.11 -21.91 -36.85
CA GLY A 445 -35.57 -20.84 -37.69
C GLY A 445 -34.05 -20.94 -37.90
N LYS A 446 -33.60 -21.68 -38.93
CA LYS A 446 -32.25 -21.64 -39.50
C LYS A 446 -32.13 -20.50 -40.50
N VAL A 447 -31.08 -19.66 -40.43
CA VAL A 447 -30.36 -19.02 -41.57
C VAL A 447 -28.96 -18.61 -41.04
N SER A 448 -27.89 -19.37 -41.33
CA SER A 448 -26.88 -19.25 -42.40
C SER A 448 -25.69 -18.33 -42.10
N LEU A 449 -24.51 -18.97 -42.08
CA LEU A 449 -23.16 -18.41 -42.18
C LEU A 449 -22.86 -17.85 -43.58
N MET A 450 -22.09 -16.77 -43.64
CA MET A 450 -21.09 -16.40 -44.67
C MET A 450 -20.11 -15.43 -43.96
N GLY A 451 -18.79 -15.50 -44.06
CA GLY A 451 -17.96 -16.02 -45.13
C GLY A 451 -17.06 -14.89 -45.66
N THR A 452 -15.88 -14.79 -45.05
CA THR A 452 -14.63 -14.09 -45.38
C THR A 452 -14.45 -13.45 -46.77
N ARG A 453 -13.83 -12.25 -46.83
CA ARG A 453 -12.81 -11.95 -47.85
C ARG A 453 -11.82 -10.85 -47.44
N MET A 454 -10.53 -11.22 -47.51
CA MET A 454 -9.35 -10.36 -47.52
C MET A 454 -9.34 -9.45 -48.76
N GLY A 455 -8.73 -8.27 -48.63
CA GLY A 455 -8.28 -7.43 -49.73
C GLY A 455 -6.98 -6.74 -49.34
N ILE A 456 -5.88 -7.17 -49.98
CA ILE A 456 -4.57 -6.52 -49.98
C ILE A 456 -4.63 -5.43 -51.06
N GLY A 457 -4.13 -4.25 -50.76
CA GLY A 457 -3.91 -3.13 -51.66
C GLY A 457 -2.96 -2.14 -51.02
#